data_AF-A0A8W8JFP6-F1
#
_entry.id   AF-A0A8W8JFP6-F1
#
_cell.length_a   1.000
_cell.length_b   1.000
_cell.length_c   1.000
_cell.angle_alpha   90.00
_cell.angle_beta   90.00
_cell.angle_gamma   90.00
#
_symmetry.space_group_name_H-M   'P 1'
#
loop_
_entity.id
_entity.type
_entity.pdbx_description
1 polymer ?
#
loop_
_entity_poly.entity_id
_entity_poly.type
_entity_poly.pdbx_seq_one_letter_code
_entity_poly.pdbx_strand_id
1 'polypeptide(L)'
;MEEDILILQNEAGKCEEDVYLLLHYICNTFTTAQTGHISDSDVGQLQTEDARNKWGKQFAESFLEEPLRDLDNLLSNLNKNIKEDNRIATDPFMRLLVEREASEEVNLDKLEDIPIVWRYKSPITLDHLKKTLEDHAQHSDFKILRMFLKEERHLKVIRSVPNIIKLQRLLISCYQDKLDGSDTFLIKEAIKKDPKSDLKELVNNFLEAWDCVREDIAAFTFPTPRGEVQLSNEECKKITMEDHIGYLLPTFQDRGLCSYALLYFLLQKQNTFLKEYCKERRCQYSDLPVVHLKDLTSLHLITFHPTTDILPLIMANCQYTFEIDKGTRQEYIFADLENQLIDRFLFSKSVISWSSLSEFPLMTYACERTNAIVFRELRKRVKQEPLASEVFKKIFDSESTYPDIKTSLKNLDIAISFLKSVGGDINMSLESYLSQTLQIQNPLPVLKVDQKYIN
;
A
#
# COMPACT_ATOMS: atom_id res chain seq x y z
N MET A 1 16.68 8.71 -16.83
CA MET A 1 17.90 7.97 -17.21
C MET A 1 18.58 7.36 -16.00
N GLU A 2 18.97 8.12 -14.97
CA GLU A 2 19.59 7.53 -13.76
C GLU A 2 18.65 6.53 -13.04
N GLU A 3 17.38 6.89 -12.85
CA GLU A 3 16.38 5.95 -12.30
C GLU A 3 16.16 4.74 -13.21
N ASP A 4 16.18 4.93 -14.54
CA ASP A 4 16.00 3.85 -15.52
C ASP A 4 17.18 2.88 -15.52
N ILE A 5 18.42 3.38 -15.38
CA ILE A 5 19.62 2.56 -15.24
C ILE A 5 19.57 1.76 -13.94
N LEU A 6 19.11 2.37 -12.84
CA LEU A 6 18.95 1.68 -11.57
C LEU A 6 17.91 0.55 -11.67
N ILE A 7 16.80 0.79 -12.37
CA ILE A 7 15.78 -0.24 -12.64
C ILE A 7 16.40 -1.34 -13.50
N LEU A 8 17.06 -1.00 -14.61
CA LEU A 8 17.71 -1.98 -15.49
C LEU A 8 18.81 -2.77 -14.78
N GLN A 9 19.55 -2.17 -13.86
CA GLN A 9 20.55 -2.83 -13.04
C GLN A 9 19.92 -3.87 -12.12
N ASN A 10 18.79 -3.52 -11.50
CA ASN A 10 18.04 -4.43 -10.64
C ASN A 10 17.40 -5.58 -11.44
N GLU A 11 16.79 -5.27 -12.58
CA GLU A 11 16.12 -6.24 -13.46
C GLU A 11 17.12 -7.17 -14.17
N ALA A 12 18.24 -6.64 -14.67
CA ALA A 12 19.28 -7.44 -15.32
C ALA A 12 20.20 -8.15 -14.30
N GLY A 13 20.22 -7.72 -13.03
CA GLY A 13 21.10 -8.28 -12.00
C GLY A 13 22.59 -8.20 -12.34
N LYS A 14 22.99 -7.17 -13.10
CA LYS A 14 24.36 -6.93 -13.57
C LYS A 14 24.96 -5.68 -12.93
N CYS A 15 26.27 -5.48 -13.07
CA CYS A 15 26.89 -4.23 -12.65
C CYS A 15 26.48 -3.08 -13.59
N GLU A 16 26.67 -1.85 -13.13
CA GLU A 16 26.34 -0.66 -13.92
C GLU A 16 27.07 -0.65 -15.27
N GLU A 17 28.33 -1.09 -15.30
CA GLU A 17 29.17 -1.18 -16.51
C GLU A 17 28.60 -2.17 -17.53
N ASP A 18 28.14 -3.34 -17.08
CA ASP A 18 27.50 -4.34 -17.94
C ASP A 18 26.18 -3.81 -18.54
N VAL A 19 25.42 -3.01 -17.78
CA VAL A 19 24.20 -2.34 -18.27
C VAL A 19 24.55 -1.29 -19.32
N TYR A 20 25.58 -0.47 -19.10
CA TYR A 20 26.07 0.46 -20.11
C TYR A 20 26.57 -0.28 -21.36
N LEU A 21 27.26 -1.40 -21.20
CA LEU A 21 27.74 -2.21 -22.32
C LEU A 21 26.59 -2.79 -23.14
N LEU A 22 25.55 -3.27 -22.47
CA LEU A 22 24.33 -3.72 -23.12
C LEU A 22 23.67 -2.57 -23.90
N LEU A 23 23.51 -1.39 -23.29
CA LEU A 23 22.95 -0.21 -23.97
C LEU A 23 23.80 0.22 -25.16
N HIS A 24 25.13 0.22 -25.03
CA HIS A 24 26.05 0.52 -26.11
C HIS A 24 25.98 -0.49 -27.24
N TYR A 25 25.87 -1.79 -26.91
CA TYR A 25 25.68 -2.84 -27.89
C TYR A 25 24.37 -2.65 -28.65
N ILE A 26 23.26 -2.42 -27.94
CA ILE A 26 21.95 -2.14 -28.52
C ILE A 26 22.01 -0.91 -29.45
N CYS A 27 22.59 0.20 -28.99
CA CYS A 27 22.84 1.39 -29.82
C CYS A 27 23.67 1.10 -31.08
N ASN A 28 24.71 0.25 -30.95
CA ASN A 28 25.51 -0.16 -32.09
C ASN A 28 24.69 -1.01 -33.06
N THR A 29 23.90 -1.97 -32.56
CA THR A 29 23.01 -2.79 -33.40
C THR A 29 22.02 -1.93 -34.17
N PHE A 30 21.43 -0.88 -33.55
CA PHE A 30 20.60 0.09 -34.26
C PHE A 30 21.32 0.78 -35.41
N THR A 31 22.59 1.12 -35.19
CA THR A 31 23.38 1.88 -36.17
C THR A 31 23.86 0.99 -37.31
N THR A 32 24.15 -0.28 -37.03
CA THR A 32 24.64 -1.26 -38.02
C THR A 32 23.51 -2.00 -38.74
N ALA A 33 22.34 -2.10 -38.12
CA ALA A 33 21.14 -2.66 -38.74
C ALA A 33 20.64 -1.65 -39.78
N GLN A 34 21.18 -1.74 -40.99
CA GLN A 34 20.59 -1.11 -42.17
C GLN A 34 19.32 -1.87 -42.58
N THR A 35 18.33 -1.95 -41.69
CA THR A 35 16.98 -2.41 -42.03
C THR A 35 16.25 -1.27 -42.72
N GLY A 36 16.64 -1.00 -43.96
CA GLY A 36 15.91 -0.14 -44.90
C GLY A 36 14.62 -0.80 -45.39
N HIS A 37 13.87 -1.45 -44.50
CA HIS A 37 12.56 -2.03 -44.82
C HIS A 37 11.48 -1.17 -44.18
N ILE A 38 11.00 -0.21 -44.99
CA ILE A 38 9.64 0.34 -45.02
C ILE A 38 9.01 0.45 -43.62
N SER A 39 9.33 1.54 -42.92
CA SER A 39 8.45 1.99 -41.84
C SER A 39 7.12 2.40 -42.47
N ASP A 40 6.06 1.69 -42.09
CA ASP A 40 4.68 2.16 -42.22
C ASP A 40 4.65 3.65 -41.84
N SER A 41 4.12 4.53 -42.69
CA SER A 41 4.14 5.99 -42.42
C SER A 41 3.48 6.35 -41.09
N ASP A 42 2.58 5.48 -40.63
CA ASP A 42 1.84 5.57 -39.36
C ASP A 42 2.71 5.27 -38.13
N VAL A 43 3.70 4.37 -38.26
CA VAL A 43 4.66 4.04 -37.19
C VAL A 43 5.71 5.14 -37.02
N GLY A 44 6.02 5.89 -38.09
CA GLY A 44 6.98 7.00 -38.03
C GLY A 44 6.50 8.22 -37.22
N GLN A 45 5.19 8.38 -37.02
CA GLN A 45 4.62 9.53 -36.30
C GLN A 45 4.10 9.20 -34.90
N LEU A 46 3.92 7.91 -34.55
CA LEU A 46 3.55 7.42 -33.21
C LEU A 46 2.32 8.13 -32.59
N GLN A 47 1.36 8.58 -33.40
CA GLN A 47 0.22 9.38 -32.92
C GLN A 47 -0.87 8.55 -32.23
N THR A 48 -1.07 7.30 -32.65
CA THR A 48 -2.10 6.41 -32.09
C THR A 48 -1.50 5.45 -31.06
N GLU A 49 -2.34 4.99 -30.13
CA GLU A 49 -1.94 3.94 -29.16
C GLU A 49 -1.53 2.65 -29.87
N ASP A 50 -2.26 2.27 -30.93
CA ASP A 50 -1.95 1.10 -31.74
C ASP A 50 -0.60 1.22 -32.47
N ALA A 51 -0.27 2.40 -33.00
CA ALA A 51 1.04 2.64 -33.63
C ALA A 51 2.18 2.56 -32.63
N ARG A 52 2.00 3.09 -31.41
CA ARG A 52 3.00 2.99 -30.32
C ARG A 52 3.20 1.55 -29.86
N ASN A 53 2.11 0.79 -29.70
CA ASN A 53 2.18 -0.62 -29.32
C ASN A 53 2.82 -1.48 -30.42
N LYS A 54 2.51 -1.20 -31.69
CA LYS A 54 3.13 -1.87 -32.86
C LYS A 54 4.62 -1.58 -32.94
N TRP A 55 5.02 -0.32 -32.75
CA TRP A 55 6.43 0.07 -32.68
C TRP A 55 7.16 -0.65 -31.54
N GLY A 56 6.59 -0.65 -30.33
CA GLY A 56 7.20 -1.28 -29.15
C GLY A 56 7.44 -2.78 -29.34
N LYS A 57 6.48 -3.50 -29.96
CA LYS A 57 6.64 -4.92 -30.30
C LYS A 57 7.72 -5.15 -31.35
N GLN A 58 7.70 -4.40 -32.45
CA GLN A 58 8.71 -4.54 -33.51
C GLN A 58 10.13 -4.24 -33.00
N PHE A 59 10.25 -3.23 -32.14
CA PHE A 59 11.51 -2.87 -31.49
C PHE A 59 12.01 -4.01 -30.59
N ALA A 60 11.13 -4.58 -29.76
CA ALA A 60 11.49 -5.68 -28.87
C ALA A 60 11.93 -6.93 -29.65
N GLU A 61 11.14 -7.36 -30.64
CA GLU A 61 11.41 -8.53 -31.48
C GLU A 61 12.71 -8.38 -32.28
N SER A 62 12.99 -7.18 -32.80
CA SER A 62 14.14 -6.98 -33.71
C SER A 62 15.46 -6.75 -32.99
N PHE A 63 15.44 -6.11 -31.80
CA PHE A 63 16.66 -5.60 -31.16
C PHE A 63 16.85 -6.03 -29.71
N LEU A 64 15.79 -6.44 -29.00
CA LEU A 64 15.89 -6.82 -27.59
C LEU A 64 15.83 -8.34 -27.37
N GLU A 65 15.07 -9.09 -28.16
CA GLU A 65 14.94 -10.54 -27.95
C GLU A 65 16.26 -11.31 -28.13
N GLU A 66 17.04 -11.01 -29.17
CA GLU A 66 18.31 -11.71 -29.42
C GLU A 66 19.36 -11.42 -28.33
N PRO A 67 19.62 -10.15 -27.94
CA PRO A 67 20.61 -9.87 -26.90
C PRO A 67 20.18 -10.32 -25.50
N LEU A 68 18.88 -10.31 -25.19
CA LEU A 68 18.38 -10.72 -23.88
C LEU A 68 18.32 -12.24 -23.72
N ARG A 69 18.20 -13.01 -24.82
CA ARG A 69 18.14 -14.47 -24.78
C ARG A 69 19.44 -15.11 -24.26
N ASP A 70 20.59 -14.57 -24.64
CA ASP A 70 21.93 -15.07 -24.25
C ASP A 70 22.80 -13.93 -23.68
N LEU A 71 22.21 -13.10 -22.80
CA LEU A 71 22.83 -11.92 -22.22
C LEU A 71 24.21 -12.22 -21.60
N ASP A 72 24.36 -13.35 -20.90
CA ASP A 72 25.60 -13.72 -20.21
C ASP A 72 26.75 -14.00 -21.19
N ASN A 73 26.45 -14.70 -22.29
CA ASN A 73 27.45 -15.00 -23.32
C ASN A 73 27.83 -13.73 -24.09
N LEU A 74 26.84 -12.88 -24.38
CA LEU A 74 27.05 -11.60 -25.03
C LEU A 74 27.93 -10.67 -24.19
N LEU A 75 27.61 -10.50 -22.91
CA LEU A 75 28.42 -9.71 -21.99
C LEU A 75 29.82 -10.31 -21.80
N SER A 76 29.95 -11.63 -21.71
CA SER A 76 31.27 -12.28 -21.65
C SER A 76 32.12 -11.97 -22.88
N ASN A 77 31.53 -12.02 -24.08
CA ASN A 77 32.22 -11.70 -25.34
C ASN A 77 32.58 -10.21 -25.45
N LEU A 78 31.67 -9.30 -25.06
CA LEU A 78 31.96 -7.86 -25.06
C LEU A 78 33.05 -7.51 -24.05
N ASN A 79 32.96 -8.06 -22.85
CA ASN A 79 33.98 -7.89 -21.84
C ASN A 79 35.32 -8.46 -22.32
N LYS A 80 35.34 -9.62 -22.98
CA LYS A 80 36.55 -10.17 -23.62
C LYS A 80 37.17 -9.20 -24.64
N ASN A 81 36.37 -8.63 -25.52
CA ASN A 81 36.83 -7.64 -26.49
C ASN A 81 37.43 -6.38 -25.81
N ILE A 82 36.88 -5.97 -24.67
CA ILE A 82 37.41 -4.88 -23.85
C ILE A 82 38.72 -5.27 -23.16
N LYS A 83 38.83 -6.51 -22.65
CA LYS A 83 40.07 -7.03 -22.04
C LYS A 83 41.22 -7.08 -23.05
N GLU A 84 40.89 -7.33 -24.31
CA GLU A 84 41.83 -7.44 -25.43
C GLU A 84 42.18 -6.07 -26.06
N ASP A 85 41.46 -4.98 -25.74
CA ASP A 85 41.79 -3.64 -26.23
C ASP A 85 43.10 -3.13 -25.60
N ASN A 86 44.14 -3.04 -26.43
CA ASN A 86 45.48 -2.63 -26.02
C ASN A 86 45.53 -1.24 -25.35
N ARG A 87 44.57 -0.35 -25.63
CA ARG A 87 44.51 1.00 -25.03
C ARG A 87 44.11 0.93 -23.55
N ILE A 88 43.18 0.03 -23.23
CA ILE A 88 42.70 -0.22 -21.88
C ILE A 88 43.70 -1.12 -21.13
N ALA A 89 44.28 -2.09 -21.83
CA ALA A 89 45.28 -2.99 -21.30
C ALA A 89 46.63 -2.34 -20.99
N THR A 90 46.85 -1.05 -21.25
CA THR A 90 48.09 -0.35 -20.87
C THR A 90 47.99 0.28 -19.48
N ASP A 91 46.78 0.59 -19.00
CA ASP A 91 46.56 1.18 -17.68
C ASP A 91 46.57 0.10 -16.56
N PRO A 92 47.46 0.23 -15.55
CA PRO A 92 47.50 -0.68 -14.40
C PRO A 92 46.16 -0.82 -13.67
N PHE A 93 45.38 0.26 -13.58
CA PHE A 93 44.10 0.26 -12.88
C PHE A 93 43.04 -0.52 -13.67
N MET A 94 42.98 -0.34 -14.98
CA MET A 94 42.08 -1.10 -15.84
C MET A 94 42.45 -2.58 -15.91
N ARG A 95 43.73 -2.95 -15.80
CA ARG A 95 44.14 -4.37 -15.68
C ARG A 95 43.59 -5.03 -14.42
N LEU A 96 43.57 -4.30 -13.30
CA LEU A 96 43.00 -4.76 -12.04
C LEU A 96 41.47 -4.88 -12.10
N LEU A 97 40.78 -3.87 -12.65
CA LEU A 97 39.32 -3.87 -12.80
C LEU A 97 38.80 -4.91 -13.80
N VAL A 98 39.48 -5.07 -14.93
CA VAL A 98 39.08 -5.98 -16.01
C VAL A 98 39.50 -7.43 -15.69
N GLU A 99 40.10 -7.69 -14.53
CA GLU A 99 40.48 -9.03 -14.07
C GLU A 99 41.33 -9.78 -15.12
N ARG A 100 42.30 -9.12 -15.75
CA ARG A 100 43.23 -9.81 -16.64
C ARG A 100 44.18 -10.61 -15.75
N GLU A 101 44.09 -11.93 -15.81
CA GLU A 101 44.91 -12.84 -15.01
C GLU A 101 46.38 -12.39 -15.01
N ALA A 102 46.85 -11.88 -13.88
CA ALA A 102 48.28 -11.80 -13.63
C ALA A 102 48.74 -13.24 -13.45
N SER A 103 49.15 -13.86 -14.56
CA SER A 103 49.80 -15.17 -14.56
C SER A 103 51.16 -15.03 -13.90
N GLU A 104 51.22 -15.13 -12.58
CA GLU A 104 52.47 -15.39 -11.86
C GLU A 104 52.20 -16.44 -10.78
N GLU A 105 53.18 -17.31 -10.58
CA GLU A 105 53.15 -18.51 -9.74
C GLU A 105 52.41 -18.28 -8.42
N VAL A 106 51.24 -18.92 -8.28
CA VAL A 106 50.38 -18.78 -7.11
C VAL A 106 51.06 -19.46 -5.92
N ASN A 107 51.66 -18.67 -5.03
CA ASN A 107 52.16 -19.18 -3.76
C ASN A 107 50.99 -19.35 -2.78
N LEU A 108 50.57 -20.60 -2.57
CA LEU A 108 49.46 -20.94 -1.67
C LEU A 108 49.71 -20.57 -0.19
N ASP A 109 50.98 -20.33 0.21
CA ASP A 109 51.33 -19.92 1.57
C ASP A 109 51.01 -18.44 1.86
N LYS A 110 50.72 -17.64 0.82
CA LYS A 110 50.34 -16.23 0.94
C LYS A 110 49.07 -15.92 0.16
N LEU A 111 47.94 -16.38 0.69
CA LEU A 111 46.60 -16.13 0.13
C LEU A 111 46.28 -14.64 -0.08
N GLU A 112 46.88 -13.76 0.70
CA GLU A 112 46.74 -12.30 0.57
C GLU A 112 47.30 -11.74 -0.75
N ASP A 113 48.30 -12.39 -1.33
CA ASP A 113 48.94 -11.98 -2.59
C ASP A 113 48.16 -12.48 -3.82
N ILE A 114 47.13 -13.31 -3.64
CA ILE A 114 46.39 -13.95 -4.74
C ILE A 114 45.20 -13.06 -5.16
N PRO A 115 45.19 -12.49 -6.39
CA PRO A 115 44.13 -11.58 -6.84
C PRO A 115 42.73 -12.20 -6.85
N ILE A 116 42.63 -13.52 -7.04
CA ILE A 116 41.33 -14.23 -7.10
C ILE A 116 40.57 -14.20 -5.76
N VAL A 117 41.28 -14.04 -4.64
CA VAL A 117 40.70 -13.96 -3.29
C VAL A 117 40.00 -12.62 -3.08
N TRP A 118 40.54 -11.55 -3.68
CA TRP A 118 40.03 -10.19 -3.58
C TRP A 118 39.01 -9.84 -4.67
N ARG A 119 38.60 -10.83 -5.47
CA ARG A 119 37.62 -10.64 -6.53
C ARG A 119 36.28 -10.23 -5.93
N TYR A 120 35.72 -9.14 -6.46
CA TYR A 120 34.39 -8.71 -6.08
C TYR A 120 33.36 -9.78 -6.46
N LYS A 121 32.53 -10.15 -5.50
CA LYS A 121 31.36 -11.02 -5.72
C LYS A 121 30.12 -10.16 -5.49
N SER A 122 29.12 -10.31 -6.36
CA SER A 122 27.87 -9.58 -6.16
C SER A 122 27.27 -9.97 -4.79
N PRO A 123 26.72 -9.01 -4.04
CA PRO A 123 26.08 -9.31 -2.78
C PRO A 123 24.86 -10.20 -3.02
N ILE A 124 24.66 -11.18 -2.14
CA ILE A 124 23.43 -11.97 -2.10
C ILE A 124 22.30 -11.03 -1.67
N THR A 125 21.39 -10.69 -2.58
CA THR A 125 20.22 -9.84 -2.32
C THR A 125 18.93 -10.59 -2.63
N LEU A 126 17.81 -10.10 -2.09
CA LEU A 126 16.48 -10.62 -2.38
C LEU A 126 16.15 -10.50 -3.88
N ASP A 127 16.57 -9.40 -4.50
CA ASP A 127 16.31 -9.13 -5.92
C ASP A 127 17.10 -10.09 -6.81
N HIS A 128 18.35 -10.39 -6.44
CA HIS A 128 19.12 -11.43 -7.13
C HIS A 128 18.42 -12.80 -7.03
N LEU A 129 17.89 -13.18 -5.86
CA LEU A 129 17.11 -14.42 -5.72
C LEU A 129 15.84 -14.42 -6.59
N LYS A 130 15.09 -13.31 -6.63
CA LYS A 130 13.89 -13.16 -7.48
C LYS A 130 14.26 -13.42 -8.94
N LYS A 131 15.34 -12.80 -9.40
CA LYS A 131 15.82 -12.96 -10.77
C LYS A 131 16.23 -14.39 -11.08
N THR A 132 17.09 -15.00 -10.24
CA THR A 132 17.51 -16.40 -10.48
C THR A 132 16.31 -17.35 -10.50
N LEU A 133 15.31 -17.11 -9.66
CA LEU A 133 14.08 -17.90 -9.65
C LEU A 133 13.24 -17.70 -10.93
N GLU A 134 13.18 -16.49 -11.49
CA GLU A 134 12.51 -16.19 -12.76
C GLU A 134 13.22 -16.84 -13.95
N ASP A 135 14.56 -16.80 -13.98
CA ASP A 135 15.39 -17.42 -15.01
C ASP A 135 15.31 -18.97 -14.98
N HIS A 136 14.94 -19.56 -13.84
CA HIS A 136 14.68 -21.00 -13.75
C HIS A 136 13.42 -21.40 -14.53
N ALA A 137 13.66 -22.02 -15.70
CA ALA A 137 12.68 -22.42 -16.73
C ALA A 137 11.53 -23.35 -16.25
N GLN A 138 11.61 -23.92 -15.05
CA GLN A 138 10.55 -24.75 -14.47
C GLN A 138 9.57 -23.87 -13.68
N HIS A 139 8.58 -23.30 -14.39
CA HIS A 139 7.51 -22.48 -13.80
C HIS A 139 6.59 -23.27 -12.85
N SER A 140 6.59 -24.61 -12.91
CA SER A 140 5.75 -25.47 -12.06
C SER A 140 6.27 -25.62 -10.63
N ASP A 141 7.55 -25.34 -10.41
CA ASP A 141 8.25 -25.71 -9.18
C ASP A 141 8.44 -24.46 -8.29
N PHE A 142 8.37 -24.68 -6.96
CA PHE A 142 8.51 -23.65 -5.91
C PHE A 142 7.50 -22.50 -5.99
N LYS A 143 6.23 -22.84 -6.20
CA LYS A 143 5.15 -21.87 -6.37
C LYS A 143 4.90 -21.00 -5.13
N ILE A 144 5.08 -21.55 -3.93
CA ILE A 144 4.85 -20.81 -2.69
C ILE A 144 5.94 -19.76 -2.51
N LEU A 145 7.20 -20.13 -2.83
CA LEU A 145 8.32 -19.19 -2.85
C LEU A 145 8.07 -18.05 -3.85
N ARG A 146 7.66 -18.37 -5.08
CA ARG A 146 7.33 -17.36 -6.11
C ARG A 146 6.21 -16.42 -5.65
N MET A 147 5.14 -16.98 -5.09
CA MET A 147 4.00 -16.22 -4.56
C MET A 147 4.44 -15.30 -3.41
N PHE A 148 5.26 -15.80 -2.49
CA PHE A 148 5.80 -15.01 -1.39
C PHE A 148 6.68 -13.86 -1.87
N LEU A 149 7.58 -14.11 -2.83
CA LEU A 149 8.49 -13.08 -3.35
C LEU A 149 7.76 -11.99 -4.14
N LYS A 150 6.66 -12.34 -4.83
CA LYS A 150 5.79 -11.38 -5.53
C LYS A 150 5.07 -10.45 -4.55
N GLU A 151 4.50 -10.99 -3.48
CA GLU A 151 3.76 -10.23 -2.47
C GLU A 151 4.65 -9.74 -1.30
N GLU A 152 5.98 -9.88 -1.39
CA GLU A 152 6.91 -9.56 -0.29
C GLU A 152 6.75 -8.12 0.21
N ARG A 153 6.55 -7.17 -0.71
CA ARG A 153 6.31 -5.76 -0.39
C ARG A 153 5.08 -5.59 0.50
N HIS A 154 3.98 -6.27 0.19
CA HIS A 154 2.73 -6.22 0.96
C HIS A 154 2.86 -6.96 2.29
N LEU A 155 3.46 -8.16 2.28
CA LEU A 155 3.61 -8.99 3.48
C LEU A 155 4.54 -8.34 4.52
N LYS A 156 5.58 -7.63 4.08
CA LYS A 156 6.46 -6.86 4.97
C LYS A 156 5.68 -5.87 5.83
N VAL A 157 4.66 -5.23 5.25
CA VAL A 157 3.86 -4.20 5.93
C VAL A 157 2.89 -4.80 6.95
N ILE A 158 2.49 -6.07 6.81
CA ILE A 158 1.58 -6.76 7.75
C ILE A 158 2.15 -6.76 9.18
N ARG A 159 3.49 -6.77 9.34
CA ARG A 159 4.14 -6.64 10.65
C ARG A 159 3.71 -5.40 11.43
N SER A 160 3.35 -4.31 10.74
CA SER A 160 2.93 -3.05 11.36
C SER A 160 1.48 -3.09 11.89
N VAL A 161 0.65 -4.07 11.49
CA VAL A 161 -0.78 -4.14 11.84
C VAL A 161 -1.04 -4.07 13.35
N PRO A 162 -0.36 -4.84 14.23
CA PRO A 162 -0.59 -4.73 15.66
C PRO A 162 -0.25 -3.34 16.22
N ASN A 163 0.79 -2.69 15.67
CA ASN A 163 1.19 -1.34 16.04
C ASN A 163 0.14 -0.31 15.57
N ILE A 164 -0.41 -0.49 14.37
CA ILE A 164 -1.52 0.34 13.85
C ILE A 164 -2.75 0.21 14.74
N ILE A 165 -3.15 -1.01 15.11
CA ILE A 165 -4.30 -1.23 16.00
C ILE A 165 -4.06 -0.61 17.39
N LYS A 166 -2.84 -0.76 17.94
CA LYS A 166 -2.45 -0.13 19.22
C LYS A 166 -2.53 1.40 19.11
N LEU A 167 -2.01 1.98 18.03
CA LEU A 167 -2.09 3.42 17.75
C LEU A 167 -3.54 3.88 17.70
N GLN A 168 -4.38 3.22 16.91
CA GLN A 168 -5.79 3.58 16.75
C GLN A 168 -6.55 3.49 18.07
N ARG A 169 -6.34 2.44 18.86
CA ARG A 169 -6.95 2.31 20.21
C ARG A 169 -6.51 3.43 21.15
N LEU A 170 -5.22 3.79 21.14
CA LEU A 170 -4.70 4.89 21.94
C LEU A 170 -5.30 6.22 21.49
N LEU A 171 -5.31 6.49 20.19
CA LEU A 171 -5.87 7.73 19.63
C LEU A 171 -7.38 7.84 19.94
N ILE A 172 -8.14 6.76 19.79
CA ILE A 172 -9.55 6.73 20.18
C ILE A 172 -9.67 7.04 21.68
N SER A 173 -8.92 6.37 22.55
CA SER A 173 -9.01 6.63 24.00
C SER A 173 -8.66 8.07 24.41
N CYS A 174 -7.75 8.73 23.68
CA CYS A 174 -7.31 10.09 23.98
C CYS A 174 -8.28 11.16 23.44
N TYR A 175 -8.95 10.88 22.32
CA TYR A 175 -9.66 11.87 21.53
C TYR A 175 -11.16 11.62 21.34
N GLN A 176 -11.70 10.46 21.75
CA GLN A 176 -13.10 10.06 21.54
C GLN A 176 -14.13 11.12 22.00
N ASP A 177 -13.81 11.89 23.04
CA ASP A 177 -14.69 12.94 23.59
C ASP A 177 -14.23 14.38 23.28
N LYS A 178 -13.13 14.55 22.53
CA LYS A 178 -12.45 15.86 22.38
C LYS A 178 -12.38 16.40 20.95
N LEU A 179 -12.62 15.57 19.94
CA LEU A 179 -12.60 16.00 18.54
C LEU A 179 -14.02 16.17 18.03
N ASP A 180 -14.36 17.40 17.65
CA ASP A 180 -15.40 17.66 16.68
C ASP A 180 -14.80 17.52 15.27
N GLY A 181 -15.55 17.04 14.29
CA GLY A 181 -15.06 16.80 12.91
C GLY A 181 -14.44 18.02 12.20
N SER A 182 -14.48 19.21 12.82
CA SER A 182 -13.88 20.46 12.37
C SER A 182 -12.54 20.81 13.02
N ASP A 183 -12.07 20.07 14.03
CA ASP A 183 -10.89 20.45 14.80
C ASP A 183 -9.59 20.16 14.04
N THR A 184 -8.92 21.22 13.61
CA THR A 184 -7.69 21.23 12.78
C THR A 184 -6.43 20.82 13.56
N PHE A 185 -6.44 19.65 14.22
CA PHE A 185 -5.30 19.22 15.02
C PHE A 185 -4.26 18.45 14.17
N LEU A 186 -2.99 18.84 14.25
CA LEU A 186 -1.89 18.24 13.48
C LEU A 186 -1.29 17.02 14.21
N ILE A 187 -0.75 16.07 13.45
CA ILE A 187 -0.09 14.87 14.00
C ILE A 187 1.09 15.26 14.91
N LYS A 188 1.92 16.23 14.49
CA LYS A 188 3.03 16.80 15.30
C LYS A 188 2.57 17.32 16.66
N GLU A 189 1.40 17.94 16.73
CA GLU A 189 0.89 18.51 17.98
C GLU A 189 0.37 17.43 18.93
N ALA A 190 -0.16 16.32 18.39
CA ALA A 190 -0.57 15.16 19.18
C ALA A 190 0.63 14.49 19.84
N ILE A 191 1.73 14.33 19.09
CA ILE A 191 2.99 13.80 19.61
C ILE A 191 3.58 14.72 20.68
N LYS A 192 3.51 16.05 20.50
CA LYS A 192 4.00 17.01 21.50
C LYS A 192 3.19 17.01 22.79
N LYS A 193 1.88 16.74 22.72
CA LYS A 193 1.00 16.69 23.89
C LYS A 193 1.25 15.46 24.77
N ASP A 194 1.80 14.38 24.22
CA ASP A 194 2.06 13.15 24.97
C ASP A 194 3.48 12.58 24.74
N PRO A 195 4.53 13.23 25.29
CA PRO A 195 5.93 12.89 25.06
C PRO A 195 6.39 11.59 25.74
N LYS A 196 5.51 10.92 26.51
CA LYS A 196 5.84 9.70 27.27
C LYS A 196 5.40 8.41 26.58
N SER A 197 4.69 8.50 25.46
CA SER A 197 4.16 7.36 24.75
C SER A 197 5.04 7.03 23.54
N ASP A 198 5.17 5.74 23.21
CA ASP A 198 5.79 5.25 21.95
C ASP A 198 5.03 5.71 20.69
N LEU A 199 4.16 6.71 20.79
CA LEU A 199 3.27 7.22 19.76
C LEU A 199 4.06 7.74 18.56
N LYS A 200 5.26 8.31 18.75
CA LYS A 200 6.11 8.70 17.63
C LYS A 200 6.54 7.50 16.78
N GLU A 201 6.94 6.39 17.42
CA GLU A 201 7.32 5.16 16.72
C GLU A 201 6.11 4.49 16.07
N LEU A 202 4.96 4.48 16.76
CA LEU A 202 3.72 3.94 16.22
C LEU A 202 3.22 4.73 15.00
N VAL A 203 3.33 6.06 15.02
CA VAL A 203 2.99 6.90 13.87
C VAL A 203 3.98 6.70 12.73
N ASN A 204 5.29 6.64 13.00
CA ASN A 204 6.28 6.31 11.96
C ASN A 204 5.97 4.98 11.27
N ASN A 205 5.68 3.93 12.04
CA ASN A 205 5.28 2.63 11.50
C ASN A 205 4.02 2.72 10.62
N PHE A 206 3.04 3.55 11.00
CA PHE A 206 1.86 3.79 10.18
C PHE A 206 2.19 4.52 8.88
N LEU A 207 3.03 5.55 8.93
CA LEU A 207 3.42 6.33 7.74
C LEU A 207 4.22 5.48 6.75
N GLU A 208 5.15 4.66 7.25
CA GLU A 208 5.90 3.71 6.42
C GLU A 208 4.96 2.68 5.78
N ALA A 209 4.01 2.14 6.55
CA ALA A 209 3.00 1.21 6.04
C ALA A 209 2.12 1.85 4.96
N TRP A 210 1.73 3.11 5.14
CA TRP A 210 0.94 3.84 4.15
C TRP A 210 1.72 4.11 2.87
N ASP A 211 2.95 4.62 2.97
CA ASP A 211 3.77 4.97 1.81
C ASP A 211 4.05 3.75 0.93
N CYS A 212 4.21 2.56 1.55
CA CYS A 212 4.41 1.31 0.83
C CYS A 212 3.18 0.81 0.05
N VAL A 213 1.95 1.18 0.43
CA VAL A 213 0.72 0.51 -0.04
C VAL A 213 -0.30 1.50 -0.65
N ARG A 214 -0.06 2.81 -0.55
CA ARG A 214 -0.97 3.87 -1.03
C ARG A 214 -1.40 3.71 -2.50
N GLU A 215 -0.50 3.25 -3.37
CA GLU A 215 -0.76 3.11 -4.81
C GLU A 215 -1.70 1.92 -5.09
N ASP A 216 -1.54 0.82 -4.34
CA ASP A 216 -2.40 -0.35 -4.45
C ASP A 216 -3.78 -0.13 -3.80
N ILE A 217 -3.82 0.68 -2.73
CA ILE A 217 -5.06 1.07 -2.04
C ILE A 217 -5.97 1.91 -2.96
N ALA A 218 -5.39 2.74 -3.82
CA ALA A 218 -6.16 3.55 -4.78
C ALA A 218 -6.95 2.69 -5.79
N ALA A 219 -6.46 1.49 -6.11
CA ALA A 219 -7.11 0.54 -7.00
C ALA A 219 -8.15 -0.36 -6.30
N PHE A 220 -8.24 -0.30 -4.96
CA PHE A 220 -9.02 -1.26 -4.16
C PHE A 220 -10.35 -0.65 -3.68
N THR A 221 -11.41 -1.48 -3.62
CA THR A 221 -12.73 -1.09 -3.11
C THR A 221 -12.96 -1.60 -1.68
N PHE A 222 -13.47 -0.73 -0.82
CA PHE A 222 -13.61 -1.01 0.61
C PHE A 222 -15.09 -1.07 1.00
N PRO A 223 -15.52 -2.09 1.78
CA PRO A 223 -16.88 -2.13 2.29
C PRO A 223 -17.05 -1.10 3.41
N THR A 224 -18.04 -0.23 3.28
CA THR A 224 -18.49 0.70 4.32
C THR A 224 -19.99 0.48 4.61
N PRO A 225 -20.53 0.97 5.73
CA PRO A 225 -21.96 0.84 6.04
C PRO A 225 -22.90 1.47 5.01
N ARG A 226 -22.39 2.35 4.12
CA ARG A 226 -23.14 3.04 3.07
C ARG A 226 -22.96 2.42 1.67
N GLY A 227 -22.13 1.38 1.53
CA GLY A 227 -21.79 0.74 0.26
C GLY A 227 -20.28 0.52 0.09
N GLU A 228 -19.86 0.11 -1.10
CA GLU A 228 -18.44 0.00 -1.46
C GLU A 228 -17.90 1.38 -1.85
N VAL A 229 -16.78 1.78 -1.25
CA VAL A 229 -16.12 3.07 -1.48
C VAL A 229 -14.72 2.82 -2.00
N GLN A 230 -14.33 3.56 -3.04
CA GLN A 230 -12.96 3.62 -3.54
C GLN A 230 -12.35 4.95 -3.13
N LEU A 231 -11.08 4.93 -2.69
CA LEU A 231 -10.35 6.14 -2.35
C LEU A 231 -9.97 6.90 -3.61
N SER A 232 -10.11 8.23 -3.58
CA SER A 232 -9.69 9.07 -4.71
C SER A 232 -8.17 9.19 -4.75
N ASN A 233 -7.59 9.39 -5.93
CA ASN A 233 -6.14 9.65 -6.08
C ASN A 233 -5.67 10.87 -5.27
N GLU A 234 -6.56 11.82 -4.98
CA GLU A 234 -6.25 12.99 -4.14
C GLU A 234 -6.15 12.67 -2.64
N GLU A 235 -6.83 11.62 -2.18
CA GLU A 235 -6.82 11.13 -0.80
C GLU A 235 -5.63 10.17 -0.56
N CYS A 236 -5.12 9.53 -1.62
CA CYS A 236 -3.96 8.65 -1.60
C CYS A 236 -2.61 9.41 -1.63
N LYS A 237 -2.57 10.66 -1.17
CA LYS A 237 -1.33 11.44 -1.07
C LYS A 237 -0.43 10.87 0.04
N LYS A 238 0.87 11.19 -0.05
CA LYS A 238 1.84 10.85 1.00
C LYS A 238 1.46 11.59 2.28
N ILE A 239 1.08 10.83 3.30
CA ILE A 239 0.80 11.37 4.63
C ILE A 239 2.13 11.66 5.31
N THR A 240 2.23 12.84 5.89
CA THR A 240 3.39 13.34 6.62
C THR A 240 2.98 13.68 8.04
N MET A 241 3.98 13.92 8.90
CA MET A 241 3.76 14.39 10.27
C MET A 241 3.09 15.77 10.34
N GLU A 242 3.05 16.50 9.22
CA GLU A 242 2.41 17.82 9.09
C GLU A 242 0.94 17.71 8.70
N ASP A 243 0.45 16.51 8.45
CA ASP A 243 -0.94 16.30 8.11
C ASP A 243 -1.84 16.23 9.34
N HIS A 244 -3.14 16.26 9.05
CA HIS A 244 -4.20 16.24 10.03
C HIS A 244 -4.25 14.90 10.77
N ILE A 245 -4.46 14.92 12.09
CA ILE A 245 -4.59 13.68 12.90
C ILE A 245 -5.74 12.78 12.44
N GLY A 246 -6.75 13.38 11.79
CA GLY A 246 -7.89 12.68 11.19
C GLY A 246 -7.50 11.58 10.20
N TYR A 247 -6.31 11.64 9.57
CA TYR A 247 -5.85 10.55 8.70
C TYR A 247 -5.45 9.28 9.46
N LEU A 248 -5.10 9.39 10.75
CA LEU A 248 -4.72 8.25 11.61
C LEU A 248 -5.92 7.68 12.37
N LEU A 249 -7.02 8.42 12.43
CA LEU A 249 -8.23 8.06 13.16
C LEU A 249 -9.16 7.25 12.24
N PRO A 250 -9.52 6.01 12.59
CA PRO A 250 -10.36 5.15 11.76
C PRO A 250 -11.81 5.60 11.81
N THR A 251 -12.28 6.19 10.71
CA THR A 251 -13.68 6.59 10.48
C THR A 251 -14.16 6.07 9.13
N PHE A 252 -15.47 5.84 8.99
CA PHE A 252 -16.07 5.47 7.70
C PHE A 252 -16.36 6.66 6.78
N GLN A 253 -16.03 7.87 7.22
CA GLN A 253 -16.25 9.13 6.54
C GLN A 253 -14.98 9.98 6.63
N ASP A 254 -14.79 10.86 5.64
CA ASP A 254 -13.70 11.84 5.57
C ASP A 254 -12.28 11.22 5.54
N ARG A 255 -11.29 12.00 5.95
CA ARG A 255 -9.85 11.68 5.98
C ARG A 255 -9.52 10.39 6.75
N GLY A 256 -10.36 10.00 7.70
CA GLY A 256 -10.15 8.79 8.49
C GLY A 256 -10.47 7.49 7.76
N LEU A 257 -11.07 7.58 6.57
CA LEU A 257 -11.22 6.43 5.66
C LEU A 257 -9.86 5.82 5.29
N CYS A 258 -8.79 6.63 5.21
CA CYS A 258 -7.44 6.16 4.88
C CYS A 258 -6.92 5.14 5.90
N SER A 259 -7.11 5.40 7.20
CA SER A 259 -6.64 4.48 8.25
C SER A 259 -7.48 3.20 8.37
N TYR A 260 -8.78 3.28 8.08
CA TYR A 260 -9.63 2.09 7.95
C TYR A 260 -9.23 1.27 6.72
N ALA A 261 -9.06 1.92 5.57
CA ALA A 261 -8.68 1.29 4.31
C ALA A 261 -7.33 0.57 4.42
N LEU A 262 -6.34 1.21 5.04
CA LEU A 262 -5.03 0.59 5.28
C LEU A 262 -5.16 -0.68 6.12
N LEU A 263 -5.88 -0.62 7.25
CA LEU A 263 -6.04 -1.77 8.12
C LEU A 263 -6.82 -2.89 7.41
N TYR A 264 -7.92 -2.56 6.73
CA TYR A 264 -8.71 -3.53 5.98
C TYR A 264 -7.89 -4.21 4.87
N PHE A 265 -7.15 -3.42 4.09
CA PHE A 265 -6.33 -3.91 3.00
C PHE A 265 -5.28 -4.91 3.48
N LEU A 266 -4.56 -4.60 4.56
CA LEU A 266 -3.51 -5.47 5.09
C LEU A 266 -4.07 -6.81 5.60
N LEU A 267 -5.20 -6.77 6.31
CA LEU A 267 -5.88 -7.98 6.79
C LEU A 267 -6.41 -8.84 5.63
N GLN A 268 -6.99 -8.19 4.62
CA GLN A 268 -7.49 -8.85 3.43
C GLN A 268 -6.37 -9.47 2.58
N LYS A 269 -5.23 -8.77 2.46
CA LYS A 269 -4.03 -9.29 1.79
C LYS A 269 -3.49 -10.54 2.49
N GLN A 270 -3.39 -10.54 3.83
CA GLN A 270 -3.02 -11.76 4.57
C GLN A 270 -3.97 -12.93 4.26
N ASN A 271 -5.27 -12.70 4.40
CA ASN A 271 -6.26 -13.75 4.17
C ASN A 271 -6.23 -14.26 2.72
N THR A 272 -6.01 -13.37 1.75
CA THR A 272 -5.90 -13.74 0.33
C THR A 272 -4.65 -14.57 0.07
N PHE A 273 -3.50 -14.17 0.63
CA PHE A 273 -2.26 -14.93 0.57
C PHE A 273 -2.41 -16.32 1.20
N LEU A 274 -3.05 -16.43 2.36
CA LEU A 274 -3.32 -17.72 3.02
C LEU A 274 -4.25 -18.62 2.18
N LYS A 275 -5.25 -18.05 1.49
CA LYS A 275 -6.10 -18.82 0.56
C LYS A 275 -5.29 -19.42 -0.59
N GLU A 276 -4.40 -18.64 -1.19
CA GLU A 276 -3.54 -19.11 -2.28
C GLU A 276 -2.53 -20.15 -1.78
N TYR A 277 -1.93 -19.93 -0.62
CA TYR A 277 -1.09 -20.90 0.07
C TYR A 277 -1.80 -22.24 0.30
N CYS A 278 -3.05 -22.22 0.78
CA CYS A 278 -3.84 -23.44 0.98
C CYS A 278 -4.12 -24.19 -0.33
N LYS A 279 -4.40 -23.46 -1.41
CA LYS A 279 -4.61 -24.07 -2.74
C LYS A 279 -3.36 -24.83 -3.20
N GLU A 280 -2.18 -24.23 -3.04
CA GLU A 280 -0.92 -24.86 -3.46
C GLU A 280 -0.51 -26.03 -2.57
N ARG A 281 -0.70 -25.93 -1.24
CA ARG A 281 -0.47 -27.04 -0.29
C ARG A 281 -1.56 -28.13 -0.31
N ARG A 282 -2.63 -27.94 -1.10
CA ARG A 282 -3.82 -28.82 -1.16
C ARG A 282 -4.45 -29.07 0.23
N CYS A 283 -4.41 -28.07 1.10
CA CYS A 283 -5.10 -28.11 2.39
C CYS A 283 -6.39 -27.28 2.34
N GLN A 284 -7.36 -27.58 3.22
CA GLN A 284 -8.58 -26.79 3.24
C GLN A 284 -8.34 -25.49 3.99
N TYR A 285 -8.79 -24.37 3.41
CA TYR A 285 -8.72 -23.06 4.07
C TYR A 285 -9.48 -23.03 5.41
N SER A 286 -10.53 -23.84 5.52
CA SER A 286 -11.33 -24.01 6.73
C SER A 286 -10.59 -24.69 7.89
N ASP A 287 -9.49 -25.41 7.61
CA ASP A 287 -8.71 -26.11 8.62
C ASP A 287 -7.73 -25.18 9.35
N LEU A 288 -7.51 -23.97 8.83
CA LEU A 288 -6.63 -22.99 9.46
C LEU A 288 -7.29 -22.42 10.74
N PRO A 289 -6.48 -22.10 11.78
CA PRO A 289 -7.01 -21.48 12.98
C PRO A 289 -7.60 -20.11 12.65
N VAL A 290 -8.81 -19.84 13.16
CA VAL A 290 -9.51 -18.56 12.95
C VAL A 290 -9.36 -17.69 14.19
N VAL A 291 -8.97 -16.44 14.01
CA VAL A 291 -8.79 -15.46 15.09
C VAL A 291 -9.59 -14.19 14.81
N HIS A 292 -10.25 -13.68 15.85
CA HIS A 292 -10.96 -12.41 15.79
C HIS A 292 -10.03 -11.21 15.87
N LEU A 293 -10.40 -10.09 15.23
CA LEU A 293 -9.58 -8.88 15.20
C LEU A 293 -9.24 -8.33 16.59
N LYS A 294 -10.10 -8.59 17.59
CA LYS A 294 -9.90 -8.15 18.98
C LYS A 294 -8.71 -8.85 19.66
N ASP A 295 -8.51 -10.12 19.34
CA ASP A 295 -7.51 -11.03 19.94
C ASP A 295 -6.27 -11.18 19.04
N LEU A 296 -6.14 -10.31 18.03
CA LEU A 296 -5.05 -10.34 17.08
C LEU A 296 -3.72 -10.01 17.77
N THR A 297 -2.73 -10.87 17.55
CA THR A 297 -1.35 -10.68 18.02
C THR A 297 -0.40 -10.90 16.84
N SER A 298 0.87 -10.52 17.00
CA SER A 298 1.89 -10.71 15.96
C SER A 298 2.08 -12.18 15.56
N LEU A 299 1.78 -13.13 16.44
CA LEU A 299 1.94 -14.58 16.17
C LEU A 299 0.97 -15.08 15.09
N HIS A 300 -0.23 -14.51 15.05
CA HIS A 300 -1.29 -14.84 14.10
C HIS A 300 -1.02 -14.30 12.69
N LEU A 301 -0.11 -13.32 12.58
CA LEU A 301 0.20 -12.60 11.35
C LEU A 301 1.44 -13.16 10.64
N ILE A 302 1.51 -12.96 9.33
CA ILE A 302 2.73 -13.23 8.56
C ILE A 302 3.68 -12.05 8.83
N THR A 303 4.63 -12.24 9.74
CA THR A 303 5.59 -11.21 10.13
C THR A 303 7.02 -11.66 9.85
N PHE A 304 7.77 -10.84 9.13
CA PHE A 304 9.20 -11.03 8.92
C PHE A 304 9.91 -9.68 8.77
N HIS A 305 11.23 -9.68 8.91
CA HIS A 305 12.10 -8.57 8.55
C HIS A 305 12.98 -8.97 7.35
N PRO A 306 13.02 -8.18 6.26
CA PRO A 306 13.81 -8.51 5.08
C PRO A 306 15.29 -8.77 5.40
N THR A 307 15.92 -7.87 6.16
CA THR A 307 17.37 -7.97 6.46
C THR A 307 17.73 -8.96 7.56
N THR A 308 16.93 -9.14 8.61
CA THR A 308 17.31 -9.98 9.76
C THR A 308 16.73 -11.40 9.69
N ASP A 309 15.64 -11.60 8.94
CA ASP A 309 14.99 -12.90 8.85
C ASP A 309 15.17 -13.54 7.47
N ILE A 310 14.85 -12.82 6.40
CA ILE A 310 14.90 -13.36 5.03
C ILE A 310 16.34 -13.46 4.53
N LEU A 311 17.13 -12.38 4.63
CA LEU A 311 18.48 -12.36 4.08
C LEU A 311 19.38 -13.50 4.61
N PRO A 312 19.43 -13.80 5.93
CA PRO A 312 20.19 -14.94 6.43
C PRO A 312 19.66 -16.28 5.93
N LEU A 313 18.34 -16.39 5.71
CA LEU A 313 17.72 -17.59 5.15
C LEU A 313 18.18 -17.82 3.70
N ILE A 314 18.24 -16.76 2.90
CA ILE A 314 18.74 -16.82 1.52
C ILE A 314 20.22 -17.22 1.51
N MET A 315 21.03 -16.58 2.36
CA MET A 315 22.46 -16.87 2.47
C MET A 315 22.72 -18.32 2.91
N ALA A 316 21.92 -18.86 3.83
CA ALA A 316 22.07 -20.24 4.30
C ALA A 316 21.77 -21.29 3.22
N ASN A 317 20.89 -20.96 2.27
CA ASN A 317 20.50 -21.84 1.16
C ASN A 317 21.24 -21.50 -0.16
N CYS A 318 22.29 -20.67 -0.07
CA CYS A 318 23.17 -20.32 -1.18
C CYS A 318 24.42 -21.21 -1.13
N GLN A 319 24.55 -22.12 -2.10
CA GLN A 319 25.70 -23.00 -2.22
C GLN A 319 26.69 -22.47 -3.24
N TYR A 320 27.98 -22.62 -2.92
CA TYR A 320 29.07 -22.36 -3.86
C TYR A 320 29.59 -23.70 -4.37
N THR A 321 29.31 -24.00 -5.63
CA THR A 321 29.85 -25.16 -6.33
C THR A 321 31.08 -24.74 -7.12
N PHE A 322 32.11 -25.59 -7.17
CA PHE A 322 33.30 -25.32 -7.97
C PHE A 322 33.37 -26.35 -9.09
N GLU A 323 33.23 -25.86 -10.33
CA GLU A 323 33.44 -26.68 -11.53
C GLU A 323 34.83 -26.36 -12.10
N ILE A 324 35.64 -27.40 -12.28
CA ILE A 324 36.92 -27.30 -13.00
C ILE A 324 36.62 -26.72 -14.39
N ASP A 325 37.40 -25.74 -14.82
CA ASP A 325 37.26 -24.94 -16.06
C ASP A 325 36.11 -23.91 -16.12
N LYS A 326 35.13 -23.94 -15.20
CA LYS A 326 34.02 -22.97 -15.17
C LYS A 326 33.98 -22.06 -13.93
N GLY A 327 34.87 -22.30 -12.97
CA GLY A 327 35.05 -21.49 -11.78
C GLY A 327 34.00 -21.76 -10.68
N THR A 328 33.89 -20.81 -9.74
CA THR A 328 32.90 -20.90 -8.65
C THR A 328 31.53 -20.45 -9.16
N ARG A 329 30.54 -21.34 -9.09
CA ARG A 329 29.14 -21.06 -9.38
C ARG A 329 28.38 -20.88 -8.08
N GLN A 330 27.40 -19.99 -8.13
CA GLN A 330 26.49 -19.74 -7.03
C GLN A 330 25.14 -20.35 -7.40
N GLU A 331 24.68 -21.30 -6.60
CA GLU A 331 23.42 -22.02 -6.83
C GLU A 331 22.54 -21.94 -5.58
N TYR A 332 21.25 -21.69 -5.78
CA TYR A 332 20.28 -21.65 -4.70
C TYR A 332 19.54 -22.99 -4.59
N ILE A 333 19.46 -23.53 -3.37
CA ILE A 333 18.61 -24.68 -3.10
C ILE A 333 17.18 -24.18 -2.85
N PHE A 334 16.41 -24.00 -3.92
CA PHE A 334 15.05 -23.45 -3.83
C PHE A 334 14.10 -24.32 -3.00
N ALA A 335 14.27 -25.65 -3.02
CA ALA A 335 13.44 -26.58 -2.26
C ALA A 335 13.58 -26.37 -0.74
N ASP A 336 14.81 -26.27 -0.26
CA ASP A 336 15.09 -26.06 1.17
C ASP A 336 14.69 -24.66 1.60
N LEU A 337 14.94 -23.67 0.74
CA LEU A 337 14.52 -22.29 0.99
C LEU A 337 12.99 -22.18 1.10
N GLU A 338 12.23 -22.79 0.19
CA GLU A 338 10.77 -22.81 0.24
C GLU A 338 10.26 -23.51 1.51
N ASN A 339 10.82 -24.67 1.87
CA ASN A 339 10.42 -25.39 3.09
C ASN A 339 10.71 -24.59 4.36
N GLN A 340 11.91 -24.03 4.50
CA GLN A 340 12.27 -23.25 5.68
C GLN A 340 11.45 -21.95 5.78
N LEU A 341 11.15 -21.32 4.64
CA LEU A 341 10.26 -20.15 4.59
C LEU A 341 8.87 -20.52 5.08
N ILE A 342 8.33 -21.64 4.62
CA ILE A 342 7.02 -22.13 5.05
C ILE A 342 7.03 -22.40 6.54
N ASP A 343 7.99 -23.18 7.04
CA ASP A 343 8.08 -23.57 8.45
C ASP A 343 8.22 -22.36 9.37
N ARG A 344 8.98 -21.33 8.95
CA ARG A 344 9.25 -20.15 9.79
C ARG A 344 8.17 -19.08 9.74
N PHE A 345 7.57 -18.82 8.57
CA PHE A 345 6.69 -17.65 8.39
C PHE A 345 5.24 -17.97 8.08
N LEU A 346 4.94 -19.14 7.51
CA LEU A 346 3.60 -19.48 7.01
C LEU A 346 2.92 -20.58 7.84
N PHE A 347 3.72 -21.44 8.48
CA PHE A 347 3.18 -22.51 9.31
C PHE A 347 2.38 -21.94 10.49
N SER A 348 1.24 -22.59 10.76
CA SER A 348 0.28 -22.25 11.82
C SER A 348 -0.23 -20.80 11.84
N LYS A 349 -0.23 -20.09 10.71
CA LYS A 349 -0.82 -18.75 10.64
C LYS A 349 -2.35 -18.81 10.62
N SER A 350 -2.95 -17.78 11.20
CA SER A 350 -4.39 -17.74 11.43
C SER A 350 -5.10 -16.93 10.36
N VAL A 351 -6.28 -17.41 9.99
CA VAL A 351 -7.24 -16.65 9.21
C VAL A 351 -7.89 -15.62 10.11
N ILE A 352 -7.91 -14.38 9.67
CA ILE A 352 -8.47 -13.28 10.45
C ILE A 352 -9.95 -13.18 10.09
N SER A 353 -10.83 -13.38 11.06
CA SER A 353 -12.27 -13.20 10.91
C SER A 353 -12.69 -11.90 11.56
N TRP A 354 -13.34 -11.03 10.79
CA TRP A 354 -14.11 -9.91 11.31
C TRP A 354 -15.57 -10.14 10.93
N SER A 355 -16.38 -10.56 11.91
CA SER A 355 -17.79 -10.92 11.72
C SER A 355 -18.68 -9.69 11.50
N SER A 356 -18.23 -8.52 11.93
CA SER A 356 -18.89 -7.23 11.74
C SER A 356 -17.87 -6.11 11.62
N LEU A 357 -18.19 -5.09 10.81
CA LEU A 357 -17.46 -3.82 10.71
C LEU A 357 -17.24 -3.14 12.08
N SER A 358 -18.05 -3.47 13.09
CA SER A 358 -17.91 -3.00 14.47
C SER A 358 -16.72 -3.58 15.24
N GLU A 359 -16.03 -4.59 14.71
CA GLU A 359 -14.80 -5.13 15.32
C GLU A 359 -13.58 -4.24 15.07
N PHE A 360 -13.63 -3.41 14.03
CA PHE A 360 -12.60 -2.42 13.79
C PHE A 360 -12.64 -1.36 14.90
N PRO A 361 -11.46 -0.91 15.39
CA PRO A 361 -11.42 0.24 16.28
C PRO A 361 -11.92 1.41 15.46
N LEU A 362 -13.12 1.92 15.73
CA LEU A 362 -13.71 3.02 14.97
C LEU A 362 -13.93 4.19 15.91
N MET A 363 -13.55 5.37 15.43
CA MET A 363 -13.80 6.62 16.11
C MET A 363 -15.22 7.08 15.81
N THR A 364 -15.94 7.48 16.86
CA THR A 364 -17.22 8.21 16.73
C THR A 364 -16.98 9.63 17.19
N TYR A 365 -17.24 10.62 16.34
CA TYR A 365 -17.04 12.03 16.71
C TYR A 365 -18.02 12.45 17.83
N ALA A 366 -17.62 13.42 18.65
CA ALA A 366 -18.42 13.90 19.77
C ALA A 366 -19.77 14.48 19.30
N CYS A 367 -19.78 15.19 18.17
CA CYS A 367 -20.98 15.70 17.52
C CYS A 367 -21.96 14.60 17.08
N GLU A 368 -21.47 13.49 16.51
CA GLU A 368 -22.30 12.36 16.10
C GLU A 368 -22.90 11.62 17.30
N ARG A 369 -22.12 11.44 18.37
CA ARG A 369 -22.60 10.81 19.61
C ARG A 369 -23.65 11.68 20.30
N THR A 370 -23.41 12.99 20.37
CA THR A 370 -24.35 13.94 20.99
C THR A 370 -25.67 13.92 20.23
N ASN A 371 -25.65 14.06 18.91
CA ASN A 371 -26.86 14.04 18.09
C ASN A 371 -27.56 12.68 18.11
N ALA A 372 -26.84 11.56 17.99
CA ALA A 372 -27.44 10.24 18.03
C ALA A 372 -28.09 9.93 19.39
N ILE A 373 -27.48 10.35 20.50
CA ILE A 373 -28.07 10.22 21.84
C ILE A 373 -29.29 11.14 21.97
N VAL A 374 -29.17 12.40 21.55
CA VAL A 374 -30.26 13.39 21.57
C VAL A 374 -31.47 12.87 20.78
N PHE A 375 -31.28 12.42 19.54
CA PHE A 375 -32.36 11.92 18.70
C PHE A 375 -32.95 10.59 19.18
N ARG A 376 -32.13 9.72 19.80
CA ARG A 376 -32.62 8.48 20.41
C ARG A 376 -33.47 8.76 21.65
N GLU A 377 -33.06 9.70 22.50
CA GLU A 377 -33.84 10.13 23.66
C GLU A 377 -35.12 10.87 23.24
N LEU A 378 -35.02 11.71 22.21
CA LEU A 378 -36.16 12.43 21.64
C LEU A 378 -37.20 11.44 21.07
N ARG A 379 -36.80 10.43 20.30
CA ARG A 379 -37.70 9.40 19.76
C ARG A 379 -38.40 8.56 20.84
N LYS A 380 -37.79 8.42 22.03
CA LYS A 380 -38.42 7.74 23.17
C LYS A 380 -39.49 8.61 23.84
N ARG A 381 -39.35 9.93 23.80
CA ARG A 381 -40.23 10.88 24.49
C ARG A 381 -41.31 11.47 23.58
N VAL A 382 -41.04 11.60 22.28
CA VAL A 382 -41.93 12.18 21.27
C VAL A 382 -41.98 11.24 20.06
N LYS A 383 -43.18 10.82 19.65
CA LYS A 383 -43.38 10.01 18.45
C LYS A 383 -43.12 10.87 17.22
N GLN A 384 -42.14 10.48 16.40
CA GLN A 384 -41.78 11.19 15.17
C GLN A 384 -42.39 10.48 13.96
N GLU A 385 -42.97 11.24 13.04
CA GLU A 385 -43.52 10.74 11.78
C GLU A 385 -42.81 11.40 10.60
N PRO A 386 -42.62 10.69 9.47
CA PRO A 386 -41.95 11.25 8.31
C PRO A 386 -42.76 12.42 7.73
N LEU A 387 -42.07 13.49 7.35
CA LEU A 387 -42.67 14.65 6.70
C LEU A 387 -43.33 14.25 5.38
N ALA A 388 -44.56 14.71 5.15
CA ALA A 388 -45.24 14.53 3.87
C ALA A 388 -44.48 15.27 2.75
N SER A 389 -44.41 14.65 1.56
CA SER A 389 -43.67 15.19 0.40
C SER A 389 -44.11 16.61 0.00
N GLU A 390 -45.38 16.95 0.23
CA GLU A 390 -45.93 18.29 -0.01
C GLU A 390 -45.39 19.35 0.96
N VAL A 391 -45.18 18.98 2.23
CA VAL A 391 -44.61 19.87 3.25
C VAL A 391 -43.11 20.06 3.00
N PHE A 392 -42.41 19.00 2.61
CA PHE A 392 -40.99 19.06 2.25
C PHE A 392 -40.74 20.04 1.09
N LYS A 393 -41.54 19.95 0.01
CA LYS A 393 -41.44 20.88 -1.13
C LYS A 393 -41.73 22.32 -0.72
N LYS A 394 -42.75 22.56 0.12
CA LYS A 394 -43.08 23.90 0.63
C LYS A 394 -41.95 24.49 1.48
N ILE A 395 -41.30 23.69 2.34
CA ILE A 395 -40.14 24.15 3.14
C ILE A 395 -39.00 24.55 2.20
N PHE A 396 -38.69 23.70 1.22
CA PHE A 396 -37.63 23.97 0.23
C PHE A 396 -37.91 25.23 -0.61
N ASP A 397 -39.15 25.45 -1.03
CA ASP A 397 -39.56 26.62 -1.81
C ASP A 397 -39.59 27.91 -0.96
N SER A 398 -39.83 27.79 0.36
CA SER A 398 -39.90 28.93 1.29
C SER A 398 -38.56 29.45 1.78
N GLU A 399 -37.50 28.63 1.75
CA GLU A 399 -36.17 29.00 2.22
C GLU A 399 -35.25 29.44 1.07
N SER A 400 -35.41 30.69 0.63
CA SER A 400 -34.66 31.21 -0.53
C SER A 400 -33.29 31.81 -0.18
N THR A 401 -33.03 32.14 1.09
CA THR A 401 -31.80 32.85 1.51
C THR A 401 -31.02 32.07 2.57
N TYR A 402 -29.71 31.89 2.37
CA TYR A 402 -28.77 31.26 3.31
C TYR A 402 -28.87 31.73 4.79
N PRO A 403 -29.00 33.03 5.12
CA PRO A 403 -29.15 33.47 6.52
C PRO A 403 -30.46 33.03 7.18
N ASP A 404 -31.54 32.86 6.41
CA ASP A 404 -32.83 32.41 6.93
C ASP A 404 -32.75 30.92 7.30
N ILE A 405 -32.16 30.10 6.43
CA ILE A 405 -31.88 28.66 6.67
C ILE A 405 -31.05 28.48 7.95
N LYS A 406 -29.99 29.29 8.11
CA LYS A 406 -29.11 29.22 9.29
C LYS A 406 -29.84 29.58 10.58
N THR A 407 -30.83 30.48 10.51
CA THR A 407 -31.62 30.90 11.67
C THR A 407 -32.67 29.84 12.02
N SER A 408 -33.37 29.29 11.01
CA SER A 408 -34.29 28.16 11.17
C SER A 408 -33.61 26.94 11.79
N LEU A 409 -32.41 26.57 11.32
CA LEU A 409 -31.64 25.45 11.86
C LEU A 409 -31.24 25.66 13.32
N LYS A 410 -30.81 26.87 13.70
CA LYS A 410 -30.50 27.19 15.09
C LYS A 410 -31.73 27.10 16.00
N ASN A 411 -32.87 27.60 15.55
CA ASN A 411 -34.12 27.50 16.30
C ASN A 411 -34.57 26.05 16.47
N LEU A 412 -34.35 25.21 15.45
CA LEU A 412 -34.56 23.76 15.51
C LEU A 412 -33.63 23.09 16.53
N ASP A 413 -32.34 23.40 16.53
CA ASP A 413 -31.39 22.84 17.50
C ASP A 413 -31.76 23.21 18.95
N ILE A 414 -32.21 24.45 19.16
CA ILE A 414 -32.73 24.91 20.44
C ILE A 414 -33.98 24.08 20.83
N ALA A 415 -34.96 23.97 19.92
CA ALA A 415 -36.17 23.19 20.18
C ALA A 415 -35.86 21.73 20.49
N ILE A 416 -34.98 21.09 19.73
CA ILE A 416 -34.55 19.70 19.93
C ILE A 416 -33.92 19.53 21.34
N SER A 417 -33.11 20.49 21.77
CA SER A 417 -32.48 20.48 23.09
C SER A 417 -33.50 20.60 24.23
N PHE A 418 -34.57 21.39 24.05
CA PHE A 418 -35.66 21.51 25.03
C PHE A 418 -36.63 20.33 25.01
N LEU A 419 -36.98 19.81 23.83
CA LEU A 419 -37.82 18.63 23.69
C LEU A 419 -37.13 17.38 24.27
N LYS A 420 -35.80 17.31 24.19
CA LYS A 420 -35.00 16.29 24.89
C LYS A 420 -35.19 16.36 26.41
N SER A 421 -35.21 17.55 27.01
CA SER A 421 -35.25 17.72 28.48
C SER A 421 -36.66 17.66 29.06
N VAL A 422 -37.64 18.30 28.42
CA VAL A 422 -39.01 18.47 28.92
C VAL A 422 -40.01 17.48 28.32
N GLY A 423 -39.72 16.92 27.13
CA GLY A 423 -40.73 16.26 26.31
C GLY A 423 -41.69 17.27 25.66
N GLY A 424 -42.60 16.80 24.82
CA GLY A 424 -43.58 17.65 24.14
C GLY A 424 -44.94 16.96 23.99
N ASP A 425 -46.01 17.75 23.93
CA ASP A 425 -47.35 17.26 23.60
C ASP A 425 -47.43 16.99 22.09
N ILE A 426 -47.96 15.82 21.72
CA ILE A 426 -48.06 15.35 20.33
C ILE A 426 -49.00 16.26 19.52
N ASN A 427 -49.95 16.93 20.19
CA ASN A 427 -50.96 17.76 19.54
C ASN A 427 -50.53 19.23 19.35
N MET A 428 -49.33 19.60 19.81
CA MET A 428 -48.81 20.97 19.70
C MET A 428 -47.88 21.11 18.49
N SER A 429 -48.16 22.05 17.59
CA SER A 429 -47.27 22.32 16.45
C SER A 429 -45.93 22.90 16.93
N LEU A 430 -44.84 22.62 16.20
CA LEU A 430 -43.51 23.12 16.52
C LEU A 430 -43.46 24.66 16.56
N GLU A 431 -44.23 25.32 15.69
CA GLU A 431 -44.38 26.79 15.66
C GLU A 431 -45.07 27.32 16.92
N SER A 432 -46.12 26.65 17.37
CA SER A 432 -46.80 26.96 18.63
C SER A 432 -45.88 26.71 19.82
N TYR A 433 -45.11 25.62 19.81
CA TYR A 433 -44.15 25.30 20.87
C TYR A 433 -43.03 26.35 20.98
N LEU A 434 -42.42 26.73 19.84
CA LEU A 434 -41.37 27.73 19.76
C LEU A 434 -41.85 29.13 20.19
N SER A 435 -43.08 29.52 19.81
CA SER A 435 -43.64 30.85 20.11
C SER A 435 -44.27 30.94 21.50
N GLN A 436 -45.02 29.93 21.95
CA GLN A 436 -45.81 29.98 23.18
C GLN A 436 -45.06 29.40 24.39
N THR A 437 -44.23 28.38 24.20
CA THR A 437 -43.51 27.70 25.30
C THR A 437 -42.09 28.25 25.45
N LEU A 438 -41.39 28.45 24.34
CA LEU A 438 -40.01 28.96 24.33
C LEU A 438 -39.92 30.49 24.15
N GLN A 439 -41.05 31.17 23.91
CA GLN A 439 -41.13 32.64 23.74
C GLN A 439 -40.13 33.20 22.72
N ILE A 440 -39.78 32.42 21.69
CA ILE A 440 -38.88 32.87 20.63
C ILE A 440 -39.66 33.77 19.68
N GLN A 441 -39.24 35.03 19.56
CA GLN A 441 -39.83 36.00 18.64
C GLN A 441 -39.40 35.67 17.20
N ASN A 442 -40.38 35.47 16.29
CA ASN A 442 -40.20 35.04 14.90
C ASN A 442 -39.41 33.72 14.74
N PRO A 443 -40.01 32.56 15.10
CA PRO A 443 -39.32 31.28 15.09
C PRO A 443 -39.04 30.70 13.70
N LEU A 444 -39.84 31.08 12.69
CA LEU A 444 -39.72 30.69 11.28
C LEU A 444 -40.13 31.89 10.40
N PRO A 445 -39.62 32.01 9.16
CA PRO A 445 -40.09 33.04 8.24
C PRO A 445 -41.60 32.89 8.05
N VAL A 446 -42.30 33.98 8.35
CA VAL A 446 -43.76 34.09 8.50
C VAL A 446 -44.52 33.25 7.45
N LEU A 447 -45.13 32.15 7.88
CA LEU A 447 -46.22 31.49 7.15
C LEU A 447 -47.45 32.39 7.21
N LYS A 448 -47.43 33.46 6.40
CA LYS A 448 -48.61 34.27 6.14
C LYS A 448 -49.47 33.48 5.16
N VAL A 449 -50.57 32.95 5.68
CA VAL A 449 -51.95 33.02 5.15
C VAL A 449 -52.69 31.67 5.21
N ASP A 450 -53.73 31.71 6.05
CA ASP A 450 -55.05 31.07 6.01
C ASP A 450 -55.24 29.54 6.00
N GLN A 451 -55.83 29.11 7.13
CA GLN A 451 -57.03 28.28 7.26
C GLN A 451 -57.09 26.88 6.63
N LYS A 452 -57.32 25.94 7.56
CA LYS A 452 -58.00 24.64 7.47
C LYS A 452 -57.15 23.45 7.00
N TYR A 453 -57.41 22.33 7.70
CA TYR A 453 -56.91 20.96 7.49
C TYR A 453 -55.50 20.77 8.09
N ILE A 454 -55.18 19.79 8.94
CA ILE A 454 -55.65 18.41 9.15
C ILE A 454 -55.31 17.96 10.60
N ASN A 455 -56.06 16.99 11.13
CA ASN A 455 -55.78 16.18 12.34
C ASN A 455 -54.40 15.52 12.38
#